data_AF-A0A0C4MWR1-F1
#
_entry.id   AF-A0A0C4MWR1-F1
#
_cell.length_a   1.000
_cell.length_b   1.000
_cell.length_c   1.000
_cell.angle_alpha   90.00
_cell.angle_beta   90.00
_cell.angle_gamma   90.00
#
_symmetry.space_group_name_H-M   'P 1'
#
loop_
_entity.id
_entity.type
_entity.pdbx_description
1 polymer ?
#
loop_
_entity_poly.entity_id
_entity_poly.type
_entity_poly.pdbx_seq_one_letter_code
_entity_poly.pdbx_strand_id
1 'polypeptide(L)' 'FLGVMDFDVKDGRVRDFLYRLLPVFANMLPADKAMEALIDKVRAPYEGKLAEKLAVTQGTLYRRGNFNGT' A
#
# COMPACT_ATOMS: atom_id res chain seq x y z
N PHE A 1 -2.83 -0.60 4.53
CA PHE A 1 -3.51 0.19 5.58
C PHE A 1 -2.68 1.42 5.87
N LEU A 2 -3.33 2.53 6.22
CA LEU A 2 -2.70 3.73 6.77
C LEU A 2 -2.94 3.73 8.28
N GLY A 3 -1.87 3.71 9.08
CA GLY A 3 -1.97 3.91 10.52
C GLY A 3 -2.18 5.37 10.83
N VAL A 4 -3.28 5.71 11.49
CA VAL A 4 -3.60 7.08 11.91
C VAL A 4 -3.56 7.11 13.43
N MET A 5 -2.72 7.99 13.97
CA MET A 5 -2.54 8.21 15.39
C MET A 5 -2.83 9.67 15.69
N ASP A 6 -3.97 9.91 16.33
CA ASP A 6 -4.44 11.23 16.72
C ASP A 6 -4.03 11.46 18.18
N PHE A 7 -3.27 12.51 18.48
CA PHE A 7 -2.80 12.82 19.84
C PHE A 7 -3.56 14.00 20.45
N ASP A 8 -3.94 13.90 21.72
CA ASP A 8 -4.34 15.06 22.53
C ASP A 8 -3.13 15.60 23.31
N VAL A 9 -2.67 16.80 22.95
CA VAL A 9 -1.51 17.45 23.56
C VAL A 9 -1.94 18.67 24.36
N LYS A 10 -1.64 18.67 25.66
CA LYS A 10 -1.90 19.79 26.59
C LYS A 10 -0.67 20.07 27.45
N ASP A 11 -0.39 21.34 27.67
CA ASP A 11 0.75 21.79 28.48
C ASP A 11 2.10 21.20 28.03
N GLY A 12 2.25 20.99 26.71
CA GLY A 12 3.45 20.40 26.12
C GLY A 12 3.62 18.89 26.36
N ARG A 13 2.57 18.18 26.83
CA ARG A 13 2.59 16.74 27.07
C ARG A 13 1.41 16.05 26.37
N VAL A 14 1.65 14.84 25.89
CA VAL A 14 0.58 13.96 25.38
C VAL A 14 -0.24 13.48 26.58
N ARG A 15 -1.54 13.76 26.58
CA ARG A 15 -2.46 13.26 27.61
C ARG A 15 -3.18 12.00 27.17
N ASP A 16 -3.50 11.90 25.88
CA ASP A 16 -4.23 10.76 25.31
C ASP A 16 -3.91 10.58 23.83
N PHE A 17 -4.27 9.43 23.27
CA PHE A 17 -4.18 9.16 21.83
C PHE A 17 -5.27 8.22 21.35
N LEU A 18 -5.72 8.43 20.12
CA LEU A 18 -6.63 7.54 19.41
C LEU A 18 -5.92 6.96 18.20
N TYR A 19 -5.86 5.63 18.13
CA TYR A 19 -5.24 4.92 17.01
C TYR A 19 -6.27 4.13 16.21
N ARG A 20 -6.19 4.25 14.88
CA ARG A 20 -7.01 3.47 13.94
C ARG A 20 -6.23 3.09 12.69
N LEU A 21 -6.57 1.94 12.13
CA LEU A 21 -6.08 1.48 10.83
C LEU A 21 -7.12 1.79 9.76
N LEU A 22 -6.77 2.67 8.83
CA LEU A 22 -7.61 2.95 7.67
C LEU A 22 -7.26 2.00 6.52
N PRO A 23 -8.22 1.25 5.97
CA PRO A 23 -7.98 0.46 4.77
C PRO A 23 -7.74 1.39 3.57
N VAL A 24 -6.80 1.02 2.71
CA VAL A 24 -6.50 1.75 1.47
C VAL A 24 -7.02 0.91 0.33
N PHE A 25 -8.16 1.31 -0.24
CA PHE A 25 -8.80 0.64 -1.38
C PHE A 25 -8.54 1.43 -2.65
N ALA A 26 -7.69 0.92 -3.54
CA ALA A 26 -7.30 1.62 -4.77
C ALA A 26 -8.48 1.89 -5.73
N ASN A 27 -9.53 1.07 -5.67
CA ASN A 27 -10.73 1.21 -6.49
C ASN A 27 -11.78 2.16 -5.91
N MET A 28 -11.54 2.74 -4.72
CA MET A 28 -12.49 3.64 -4.05
C MET A 28 -11.92 5.05 -3.82
N LEU A 29 -10.66 5.28 -4.21
CA LEU A 29 -9.96 6.55 -4.03
C LEU A 29 -9.48 7.07 -5.38
N PRO A 30 -9.62 8.39 -5.67
CA PRO A 30 -9.00 8.97 -6.85
C PRO A 30 -7.47 8.90 -6.73
N ALA A 31 -6.81 8.64 -7.86
CA ALA A 31 -5.35 8.70 -7.91
C ALA A 31 -4.85 10.14 -7.73
N ASP A 32 -3.73 10.29 -7.01
CA ASP A 32 -3.00 11.54 -6.98
C ASP A 32 -2.25 11.73 -8.30
N LYS A 33 -2.48 12.86 -8.98
CA LYS A 33 -1.95 13.11 -10.33
C LYS A 33 -0.43 13.18 -10.38
N ALA A 34 0.20 13.74 -9.34
CA ALA A 34 1.65 13.87 -9.31
C ALA A 34 2.32 12.50 -9.11
N MET A 35 1.73 11.67 -8.25
CA MET A 35 2.20 10.31 -8.03
C MET A 35 1.99 9.41 -9.24
N GLU A 36 0.84 9.51 -9.90
CA GLU A 36 0.55 8.78 -11.14
C GLU A 36 1.58 9.11 -12.23
N ALA A 37 1.82 10.40 -12.48
CA ALA A 37 2.81 10.85 -13.46
C ALA A 37 4.24 10.37 -13.12
N LEU A 38 4.59 10.31 -11.83
CA LEU A 38 5.89 9.79 -11.40
C LEU A 38 6.00 8.28 -11.68
N ILE A 39 4.96 7.51 -11.35
CA ILE A 39 4.91 6.06 -11.57
C ILE A 39 5.06 5.77 -13.06
N ASP A 40 4.30 6.47 -13.92
CA ASP A 40 4.35 6.29 -15.36
C ASP A 40 5.75 6.58 -15.90
N LYS A 41 6.36 7.69 -15.48
CA LYS A 41 7.72 8.05 -15.88
C LYS A 41 8.74 6.97 -15.51
N VAL A 42 8.66 6.43 -14.30
CA VAL A 42 9.60 5.42 -13.80
C VAL A 42 9.41 4.08 -14.52
N ARG A 43 8.16 3.73 -14.85
CA ARG A 43 7.83 2.44 -15.49
C ARG A 43 7.99 2.45 -17.00
N ALA A 44 7.92 3.62 -17.65
CA ALA A 44 7.97 3.74 -19.11
C ALA A 44 9.07 2.92 -19.81
N PRO A 45 10.33 2.83 -19.32
CA PRO A 45 11.36 2.02 -19.97
C PRO A 45 11.14 0.50 -19.86
N TYR A 46 10.28 0.06 -18.95
CA TYR A 46 10.09 -1.35 -18.56
C TYR A 46 8.67 -1.85 -18.79
N GLU A 47 7.76 -1.01 -19.26
CA GLU A 47 6.32 -1.30 -19.32
C GLU A 47 6.01 -2.63 -20.02
N GLY A 48 6.61 -2.87 -21.19
CA GLY A 48 6.41 -4.12 -21.93
C GLY A 48 6.87 -5.37 -21.16
N LYS A 49 7.98 -5.26 -20.41
CA LYS A 49 8.50 -6.38 -19.60
C LYS A 49 7.66 -6.60 -18.34
N LEU A 50 7.19 -5.53 -17.70
CA LEU A 50 6.37 -5.62 -16.48
C LEU A 50 4.94 -6.12 -16.77
N ALA A 51 4.43 -5.86 -17.98
CA ALA A 51 3.13 -6.33 -18.44
C ALA A 51 3.16 -7.73 -19.07
N GLU A 52 4.34 -8.32 -19.27
CA GLU A 52 4.47 -9.62 -19.92
C GLU A 52 3.83 -10.74 -19.08
N LYS A 53 2.90 -11.47 -19.70
CA LYS A 53 2.24 -12.61 -19.07
C LYS A 53 3.11 -13.86 -19.20
N LEU A 54 3.77 -14.25 -18.11
CA LEU A 54 4.67 -15.41 -18.10
C LEU A 54 3.95 -16.76 -17.90
N ALA A 55 2.90 -16.80 -17.07
CA ALA A 55 2.17 -18.03 -16.76
C ALA A 55 0.75 -17.73 -16.24
N VAL A 56 -0.08 -18.77 -16.13
CA VAL A 56 -1.40 -18.72 -15.48
C VAL A 56 -1.43 -19.74 -14.36
N THR A 57 -1.77 -19.33 -13.16
CA THR A 57 -2.02 -20.22 -12.02
C THR A 57 -3.48 -20.64 -11.98
N GLN A 58 -3.75 -21.89 -11.59
CA GLN A 58 -5.11 -22.40 -11.35
C GLN A 58 -5.59 -22.20 -9.91
N GLY A 59 -4.73 -21.66 -9.03
CA GLY A 59 -5.05 -21.42 -7.62
C GLY A 59 -4.38 -20.17 -7.06
N THR A 60 -4.75 -19.81 -5.83
CA THR A 60 -4.22 -18.64 -5.12
C THR A 60 -2.79 -18.88 -4.67
N LEU A 61 -1.86 -18.01 -5.09
CA LEU A 61 -0.47 -18.01 -4.63
C LEU A 61 -0.32 -17.07 -3.43
N TYR A 62 -0.07 -17.63 -2.23
CA TYR A 62 0.16 -16.86 -1.01
C TYR A 62 1.63 -16.94 -0.60
N ARG A 63 2.20 -15.84 -0.09
CA ARG A 63 3.60 -15.78 0.37
C ARG A 63 3.78 -15.94 1.87
N ARG A 64 2.87 -15.40 2.70
CA ARG A 64 3.02 -15.37 4.15
C ARG A 64 2.47 -16.65 4.78
N GLY A 65 3.31 -17.44 5.44
CA GLY A 65 2.90 -18.62 6.21
C GLY A 65 3.81 -18.89 7.40
N ASN A 66 3.27 -19.51 8.45
CA ASN A 66 4.02 -19.79 9.69
C ASN A 66 4.68 -21.18 9.69
N PHE A 67 4.24 -22.09 8.82
CA PHE A 67 4.63 -23.50 8.86
C PHE A 67 5.85 -23.85 7.98
N ASN A 68 6.09 -23.08 6.92
CA ASN A 68 7.16 -23.35 5.95
C ASN A 68 8.00 -22.10 5.77
N GLY A 69 8.67 -21.64 6.84
CA GLY A 69 9.37 -20.34 6.92
C GLY A 69 10.02 -19.89 5.61
N THR A 70 9.81 -18.63 5.25
CA THR A 70 10.63 -17.93 4.25
C THR A 70 11.93 -17.46 4.86
#